data_AF-A0AA41EQ13-F1
#
_entry.id   AF-A0AA41EQ13-F1
#
_cell.length_a   1.000
_cell.length_b   1.000
_cell.length_c   1.000
_cell.angle_alpha   90.00
_cell.angle_beta   90.00
_cell.angle_gamma   90.00
#
_symmetry.space_group_name_H-M   'P 1'
#
loop_
_entity.id
_entity.type
_entity.pdbx_description
1 polymer ?
#
loop_
_entity_poly.entity_id
_entity_poly.type
_entity_poly.pdbx_seq_one_letter_code
_entity_poly.pdbx_strand_id
1 'polypeptide(L)'
;MKTNQHSWFQKALVTVSIAVVTLPFAIQSAQAKTTDELAPHAAAYGYFVDHYRQNIADHTTVQNNPVVGEMSPFSTYWSSGQAHDPDILNQNIVQSAIITQHRTDAEATRSYLTDRRDLRYNLISGLGPYATTFIKNANAQTDFTTMPTTPLPANAPYSKVEWADPTSTLGPLVKLVNTTAHSPFSGTGVVKHVVKYIRPYRQSPQVKVLPVLSNVMAAAKSDDYDFPSGHTTAAFETGLTLAYAVPERFQELITRASEVGYDRVLAGRHSPLAVIGGRLVGTAMTAAVLNDPENQDLKQQAYQVAHTNALLDSKAATAVDDFSNYQTNRTAYRSRLTYGFKPSGDTHQAMRVPKGAEVLLASRLPYLSTNQRRDVLYTTGLPSGYPVLDDTEGWGRLDLFSAANGYGALNQQVTITMDAKRGGFNVQDTWRNNLTGHGQLIKKGTGTLTLAGNNQFTGGVRLKAGTLNLASPTAAGKGTIILNGGTLQVTKNYTHLGGQFRQSAGRLVVTPSSHLKIKHTAKLGGTLALTKGHLKNGTILMTFQAHTGKFKQVTGLPHGWHVHYTKHAVSLAK
;
A
#
# COMPACT_ATOMS: atom_id res chain seq x y z
N MET A 1 34.46 -32.19 -62.63
CA MET A 1 33.38 -32.84 -61.87
C MET A 1 33.86 -33.07 -60.45
N LYS A 2 33.10 -32.57 -59.46
CA LYS A 2 33.04 -32.98 -58.04
C LYS A 2 34.27 -32.65 -57.16
N THR A 3 34.18 -32.01 -56.00
CA THR A 3 33.05 -31.47 -55.22
C THR A 3 33.64 -30.56 -54.13
N ASN A 4 33.27 -29.26 -54.14
CA ASN A 4 33.48 -28.35 -53.00
C ASN A 4 32.33 -28.53 -52.01
N GLN A 5 32.64 -28.79 -50.73
CA GLN A 5 31.69 -28.57 -49.64
C GLN A 5 32.21 -27.42 -48.78
N HIS A 6 31.61 -26.24 -48.98
CA HIS A 6 31.72 -25.10 -48.07
C HIS A 6 30.79 -25.34 -46.87
N SER A 7 31.33 -25.26 -45.66
CA SER A 7 30.54 -25.21 -44.44
C SER A 7 29.91 -23.81 -44.30
N TRP A 8 28.59 -23.80 -44.08
CA TRP A 8 27.85 -22.59 -43.77
C TRP A 8 27.87 -22.36 -42.26
N PHE A 9 28.70 -21.41 -41.80
CA PHE A 9 28.53 -20.80 -40.48
C PHE A 9 27.53 -19.64 -40.61
N GLN A 10 26.25 -19.88 -40.33
CA GLN A 10 25.31 -18.81 -40.04
C GLN A 10 25.57 -18.29 -38.62
N LYS A 11 26.28 -17.16 -38.52
CA LYS A 11 26.31 -16.34 -37.30
C LYS A 11 24.94 -15.68 -37.14
N ALA A 12 24.08 -16.25 -36.30
CA ALA A 12 22.92 -15.54 -35.79
C ALA A 12 23.40 -14.45 -34.82
N LEU A 13 23.44 -13.20 -35.28
CA LEU A 13 23.50 -12.04 -34.41
C LEU A 13 22.18 -11.97 -33.63
N VAL A 14 22.20 -12.46 -32.39
CA VAL A 14 21.16 -12.15 -31.41
C VAL A 14 21.47 -10.75 -30.88
N THR A 15 20.84 -9.74 -31.48
CA THR A 15 20.80 -8.39 -30.93
C THR A 15 19.93 -8.44 -29.68
N VAL A 16 20.55 -8.66 -28.51
CA VAL A 16 19.87 -8.47 -27.23
C VAL A 16 19.68 -6.96 -27.05
N SER A 17 18.49 -6.47 -27.41
CA SER A 17 18.04 -5.13 -27.03
C SER A 17 17.85 -5.11 -25.52
N ILE A 18 18.90 -4.81 -24.77
CA ILE A 18 18.82 -4.48 -23.34
C ILE A 18 18.10 -3.13 -23.27
N ALA A 19 16.78 -3.17 -23.07
CA ALA A 19 16.05 -2.01 -22.60
C ALA A 19 16.51 -1.76 -21.15
N VAL A 20 17.52 -0.91 -20.98
CA VAL A 20 17.91 -0.40 -19.67
C VAL A 20 16.72 0.40 -19.13
N VAL A 21 15.89 -0.24 -18.31
CA VAL A 21 14.96 0.45 -17.42
C VAL A 21 15.82 1.12 -16.37
N THR A 22 16.30 2.32 -16.71
CA THR A 22 16.83 3.25 -15.73
C THR A 22 15.67 3.59 -14.80
N LEU A 23 15.75 3.16 -13.54
CA LEU A 23 15.03 3.87 -12.49
C LEU A 23 15.40 5.35 -12.64
N PRO A 24 14.44 6.27 -12.49
CA PRO A 24 14.77 7.69 -12.44
C PRO A 24 15.89 7.89 -11.44
N PHE A 25 17.07 8.28 -11.92
CA PHE A 25 17.85 9.26 -11.17
C PHE A 25 16.89 10.36 -10.78
N ALA A 26 16.99 10.81 -9.53
CA ALA A 26 16.22 11.92 -8.99
C ALA A 26 16.23 13.08 -9.98
N ILE A 27 15.17 13.18 -10.79
CA ILE A 27 14.92 14.39 -11.55
C ILE A 27 14.55 15.38 -10.46
N GLN A 28 15.32 16.46 -10.37
CA GLN A 28 14.94 17.70 -9.69
C GLN A 28 13.68 18.25 -10.40
N SER A 29 12.54 17.58 -10.24
CA SER A 29 11.25 18.21 -10.32
C SER A 29 11.29 19.27 -9.22
N ALA A 30 10.97 20.53 -9.55
CA ALA A 30 10.92 21.62 -8.58
C ALA A 30 10.30 21.09 -7.27
N GLN A 31 11.15 20.88 -6.26
CA GLN A 31 10.71 20.33 -4.98
C GLN A 31 9.73 21.36 -4.45
N ALA A 32 8.45 21.01 -4.39
CA ALA A 32 7.53 21.75 -3.53
C ALA A 32 8.20 21.73 -2.16
N LYS A 33 8.59 22.90 -1.62
CA LYS A 33 9.16 22.96 -0.27
C LYS A 33 8.21 22.21 0.66
N THR A 34 8.74 21.32 1.49
CA THR A 34 7.96 20.79 2.61
C THR A 34 7.45 21.99 3.39
N THR A 35 6.14 22.10 3.53
CA THR A 35 5.57 23.05 4.48
C THR A 35 6.03 22.66 5.88
N ASP A 36 6.07 23.60 6.82
CA ASP A 36 6.42 23.29 8.21
C ASP A 36 5.56 22.14 8.78
N GLU A 37 4.31 22.04 8.32
CA GLU A 37 3.36 20.97 8.66
C GLU A 37 3.79 19.56 8.20
N LEU A 38 4.59 19.45 7.14
CA LEU A 38 5.07 18.16 6.61
C LEU A 38 6.47 17.79 7.10
N ALA A 39 7.15 18.68 7.83
CA ALA A 39 8.50 18.42 8.33
C ALA A 39 8.50 17.19 9.27
N PRO A 40 9.46 16.26 9.14
CA PRO A 40 9.54 15.11 10.04
C PRO A 40 9.98 15.54 11.44
N HIS A 41 9.40 14.92 12.47
CA HIS A 41 9.72 15.18 13.87
C HIS A 41 10.73 14.16 14.37
N ALA A 42 11.81 14.63 15.01
CA ALA A 42 12.79 13.73 15.63
C ALA A 42 12.31 13.30 17.02
N ALA A 43 12.58 12.04 17.36
CA ALA A 43 12.44 11.52 18.72
C ALA A 43 13.73 11.76 19.53
N ALA A 44 13.75 11.31 20.80
CA ALA A 44 14.91 11.47 21.69
C ALA A 44 16.20 10.82 21.15
N TYR A 45 16.06 9.78 20.32
CA TYR A 45 17.15 9.08 19.65
C TYR A 45 17.48 9.66 18.26
N GLY A 46 16.82 10.74 17.82
CA GLY A 46 16.89 11.25 16.45
C GLY A 46 15.75 10.71 15.57
N TYR A 47 16.05 10.39 14.31
CA TYR A 47 15.11 9.77 13.37
C TYR A 47 15.38 8.26 13.26
N PHE A 48 14.34 7.43 13.25
CA PHE A 48 14.50 5.98 13.25
C PHE A 48 15.32 5.50 12.07
N VAL A 49 15.05 6.03 10.88
CA VAL A 49 15.77 5.64 9.64
C VAL A 49 17.26 5.97 9.68
N ASP A 50 17.69 6.95 10.48
CA ASP A 50 19.10 7.33 10.62
C ASP A 50 19.81 6.50 11.71
N HIS A 51 19.06 6.04 12.71
CA HIS A 51 19.63 5.42 13.92
C HIS A 51 19.22 3.96 14.13
N TYR A 52 18.48 3.33 13.21
CA TYR A 52 17.93 1.98 13.37
C TYR A 52 18.98 0.91 13.77
N ARG A 53 20.24 1.08 13.33
CA ARG A 53 21.37 0.20 13.66
C ARG A 53 21.78 0.22 15.14
N GLN A 54 21.24 1.17 15.92
CA GLN A 54 21.44 1.26 17.36
C GLN A 54 20.48 0.36 18.16
N ASN A 55 19.60 -0.41 17.50
CA ASN A 55 18.84 -1.45 18.17
C ASN A 55 19.71 -2.70 18.43
N ILE A 56 20.55 -2.60 19.45
CA ILE A 56 21.49 -3.64 19.89
C ILE A 56 21.32 -3.93 21.39
N ALA A 57 21.83 -5.07 21.85
CA ALA A 57 21.59 -5.59 23.20
C ALA A 57 22.00 -4.61 24.33
N ASP A 58 23.11 -3.87 24.14
CA ASP A 58 23.65 -2.96 25.16
C ASP A 58 22.88 -1.62 25.23
N HIS A 59 21.98 -1.36 24.28
CA HIS A 59 21.23 -0.12 24.19
C HIS A 59 19.80 -0.35 24.67
N THR A 60 19.47 0.12 25.88
CA THR A 60 18.19 -0.19 26.57
C THR A 60 17.37 1.05 26.92
N THR A 61 17.78 2.25 26.52
CA THR A 61 17.10 3.51 26.86
C THR A 61 16.43 4.15 25.64
N VAL A 62 15.50 5.07 25.89
CA VAL A 62 14.78 5.79 24.84
C VAL A 62 15.68 6.71 24.00
N GLN A 63 16.86 7.07 24.52
CA GLN A 63 17.83 7.92 23.83
C GLN A 63 18.79 7.12 22.94
N ASN A 64 19.18 5.91 23.35
CA ASN A 64 20.22 5.13 22.64
C ASN A 64 19.68 3.97 21.81
N ASN A 65 18.42 3.56 22.01
CA ASN A 65 17.79 2.52 21.21
C ASN A 65 16.51 3.06 20.55
N PRO A 66 16.46 3.14 19.20
CA PRO A 66 15.32 3.69 18.49
C PRO A 66 14.06 2.84 18.66
N VAL A 67 14.17 1.51 18.76
CA VAL A 67 13.00 0.64 18.99
C VAL A 67 12.45 0.83 20.40
N VAL A 68 13.31 0.99 21.41
CA VAL A 68 12.87 1.30 22.78
C VAL A 68 12.22 2.68 22.85
N GLY A 69 12.83 3.70 22.24
CA GLY A 69 12.30 5.05 22.21
C GLY A 69 10.96 5.15 21.48
N GLU A 70 10.84 4.47 20.35
CA GLU A 70 9.63 4.44 19.54
C GLU A 70 8.46 3.75 20.25
N MET A 71 8.77 2.71 21.03
CA MET A 71 7.80 1.99 21.83
C MET A 71 7.52 2.63 23.20
N SER A 72 8.22 3.71 23.55
CA SER A 72 8.10 4.35 24.86
C SER A 72 6.70 4.85 25.22
N PRO A 73 5.80 5.24 24.29
CA PRO A 73 4.41 5.57 24.64
C PRO A 73 3.68 4.43 25.34
N PHE A 74 4.05 3.16 25.12
CA PHE A 74 3.44 2.04 25.83
C PHE A 74 3.65 2.13 27.35
N SER A 75 4.69 2.83 27.81
CA SER A 75 4.98 3.03 29.23
C SER A 75 3.91 3.80 30.00
N THR A 76 3.05 4.56 29.30
CA THR A 76 1.89 5.24 29.91
C THR A 76 0.80 4.26 30.34
N TYR A 77 0.78 3.05 29.78
CA TYR A 77 -0.16 2.00 30.14
C TYR A 77 0.47 0.98 31.08
N TRP A 78 1.73 0.63 30.83
CA TRP A 78 2.46 -0.39 31.58
C TRP A 78 3.96 -0.10 31.61
N SER A 79 4.56 -0.09 32.80
CA SER A 79 6.02 -0.09 32.93
C SER A 79 6.47 -0.75 34.22
N SER A 80 7.65 -1.38 34.20
CA SER A 80 8.27 -1.99 35.38
C SER A 80 7.38 -2.98 36.14
N GLY A 81 6.53 -3.73 35.42
CA GLY A 81 5.61 -4.70 36.01
C GLY A 81 4.34 -4.11 36.63
N GLN A 82 4.13 -2.80 36.48
CA GLN A 82 2.98 -2.07 37.02
C GLN A 82 2.07 -1.59 35.90
N ALA A 83 0.75 -1.70 36.13
CA ALA A 83 -0.28 -1.12 35.30
C ALA A 83 -0.52 0.35 35.69
N HIS A 84 -0.39 1.25 34.73
CA HIS A 84 -0.67 2.69 34.86
C HIS A 84 -2.00 3.09 34.23
N ASP A 85 -2.47 2.31 33.25
CA ASP A 85 -3.80 2.44 32.64
C ASP A 85 -4.51 1.06 32.64
N PRO A 86 -5.12 0.67 33.77
CA PRO A 86 -5.77 -0.64 33.89
C PRO A 86 -6.96 -0.80 32.93
N ASP A 87 -7.60 0.29 32.49
CA ASP A 87 -8.76 0.23 31.60
C ASP A 87 -8.35 -0.18 30.19
N ILE A 88 -7.31 0.46 29.62
CA ILE A 88 -6.78 0.06 28.30
C ILE A 88 -6.20 -1.35 28.35
N LEU A 89 -5.49 -1.70 29.41
CA LEU A 89 -4.93 -3.04 29.57
C LEU A 89 -6.02 -4.11 29.69
N ASN A 90 -7.10 -3.84 30.43
CA ASN A 90 -8.24 -4.73 30.51
C ASN A 90 -8.95 -4.86 29.16
N GLN A 91 -9.16 -3.75 28.43
CA GLN A 91 -9.71 -3.79 27.07
C GLN A 91 -8.84 -4.65 26.13
N ASN A 92 -7.51 -4.56 26.25
CA ASN A 92 -6.57 -5.37 25.47
C ASN A 92 -6.73 -6.89 25.74
N ILE A 93 -6.92 -7.27 27.01
CA ILE A 93 -7.18 -8.66 27.39
C ILE A 93 -8.56 -9.13 26.96
N VAL A 94 -9.60 -8.32 27.14
CA VAL A 94 -10.97 -8.62 26.69
C VAL A 94 -11.00 -8.82 25.17
N GLN A 95 -10.36 -7.96 24.40
CA GLN A 95 -10.28 -8.10 22.95
C GLN A 95 -9.53 -9.38 22.54
N SER A 96 -8.47 -9.74 23.26
CA SER A 96 -7.75 -11.02 23.07
C SER A 96 -8.67 -12.21 23.36
N ALA A 97 -9.46 -12.16 24.43
CA ALA A 97 -10.42 -13.20 24.79
C ALA A 97 -11.52 -13.36 23.73
N ILE A 98 -12.11 -12.25 23.26
CA ILE A 98 -13.13 -12.26 22.20
C ILE A 98 -12.57 -12.92 20.94
N ILE A 99 -11.40 -12.50 20.46
CA ILE A 99 -10.79 -13.03 19.24
C ILE A 99 -10.50 -14.54 19.38
N THR A 100 -9.92 -14.97 20.51
CA THR A 100 -9.59 -16.38 20.71
C THR A 100 -10.81 -17.29 20.86
N GLN A 101 -11.91 -16.78 21.43
CA GLN A 101 -13.15 -17.54 21.63
C GLN A 101 -14.00 -17.68 20.36
N HIS A 102 -13.88 -16.74 19.41
CA HIS A 102 -14.62 -16.75 18.15
C HIS A 102 -13.80 -17.26 16.96
N ARG A 103 -12.60 -17.79 17.21
CA ARG A 103 -11.71 -18.36 16.18
C ARG A 103 -12.39 -19.52 15.46
N THR A 104 -12.43 -19.46 14.13
CA THR A 104 -12.91 -20.55 13.26
C THR A 104 -11.84 -21.64 13.06
N ASP A 105 -12.22 -22.82 12.56
CA ASP A 105 -11.27 -23.92 12.28
C ASP A 105 -10.25 -23.56 11.18
N ALA A 106 -10.69 -22.80 10.17
CA ALA A 106 -9.79 -22.30 9.13
C ALA A 106 -8.76 -21.32 9.70
N GLU A 107 -9.18 -20.42 10.59
CA GLU A 107 -8.28 -19.51 11.31
C GLU A 107 -7.36 -20.26 12.29
N ALA A 108 -7.84 -21.31 12.95
CA ALA A 108 -7.03 -22.18 13.79
C ALA A 108 -5.90 -22.83 12.98
N THR A 109 -6.22 -23.39 11.82
CA THR A 109 -5.25 -24.01 10.91
C THR A 109 -4.23 -22.97 10.41
N ARG A 110 -4.70 -21.81 9.93
CA ARG A 110 -3.82 -20.73 9.46
C ARG A 110 -2.93 -20.19 10.58
N SER A 111 -3.48 -20.03 11.78
CA SER A 111 -2.75 -19.56 12.97
C SER A 111 -1.65 -20.53 13.38
N TYR A 112 -1.93 -21.85 13.37
CA TYR A 112 -0.92 -22.88 13.60
C TYR A 112 0.22 -22.80 12.56
N LEU A 113 -0.12 -22.76 11.26
CA LEU A 113 0.87 -22.71 10.19
C LEU A 113 1.72 -21.45 10.30
N THR A 114 1.09 -20.30 10.57
CA THR A 114 1.78 -19.03 10.80
C THR A 114 2.74 -19.08 11.99
N ASP A 115 2.36 -19.79 13.04
CA ASP A 115 3.17 -19.95 14.25
C ASP A 115 4.39 -20.87 14.05
N ARG A 116 4.28 -21.88 13.18
CA ARG A 116 5.29 -22.94 13.05
C ARG A 116 6.25 -22.75 11.87
N ARG A 117 5.76 -22.20 10.75
CA ARG A 117 6.55 -21.96 9.53
C ARG A 117 7.62 -20.90 9.76
N ASP A 118 8.60 -20.86 8.85
CA ASP A 118 9.41 -19.66 8.66
C ASP A 118 8.49 -18.46 8.40
N LEU A 119 8.75 -17.35 9.11
CA LEU A 119 7.89 -16.18 9.11
C LEU A 119 7.76 -15.58 7.71
N ARG A 120 8.81 -15.64 6.88
CA ARG A 120 8.83 -15.07 5.54
C ARG A 120 7.95 -15.88 4.58
N TYR A 121 7.97 -17.20 4.70
CA TYR A 121 7.17 -18.10 3.85
C TYR A 121 5.66 -17.78 3.95
N ASN A 122 5.19 -17.36 5.14
CA ASN A 122 3.78 -17.04 5.39
C ASN A 122 3.22 -15.91 4.52
N LEU A 123 4.08 -15.07 3.92
CA LEU A 123 3.68 -13.91 3.12
C LEU A 123 3.57 -14.23 1.62
N ILE A 124 4.08 -15.37 1.17
CA ILE A 124 4.07 -15.78 -0.24
C ILE A 124 2.62 -15.82 -0.78
N SER A 125 1.65 -16.23 0.04
CA SER A 125 0.23 -16.24 -0.36
C SER A 125 -0.33 -14.85 -0.71
N GLY A 126 0.26 -13.76 -0.18
CA GLY A 126 -0.09 -12.39 -0.56
C GLY A 126 0.27 -12.05 -2.02
N LEU A 127 1.10 -12.86 -2.69
CA LEU A 127 1.36 -12.77 -4.12
C LEU A 127 0.24 -13.39 -4.99
N GLY A 128 -0.82 -13.96 -4.37
CA GLY A 128 -2.01 -14.53 -5.03
C GLY A 128 -1.66 -15.41 -6.24
N PRO A 129 -2.07 -15.05 -7.49
CA PRO A 129 -1.77 -15.83 -8.69
C PRO A 129 -0.29 -16.16 -8.88
N TYR A 130 0.61 -15.34 -8.35
CA TYR A 130 2.05 -15.49 -8.52
C TYR A 130 2.71 -16.34 -7.43
N ALA A 131 1.98 -16.76 -6.39
CA ALA A 131 2.53 -17.52 -5.26
C ALA A 131 3.22 -18.82 -5.72
N THR A 132 2.58 -19.62 -6.57
CA THR A 132 3.15 -20.88 -7.09
C THR A 132 4.40 -20.62 -7.95
N THR A 133 4.38 -19.55 -8.74
CA THR A 133 5.55 -19.15 -9.54
C THR A 133 6.70 -18.72 -8.63
N PHE A 134 6.41 -17.94 -7.58
CA PHE A 134 7.40 -17.55 -6.58
C PHE A 134 8.01 -18.79 -5.90
N ILE A 135 7.18 -19.71 -5.40
CA ILE A 135 7.65 -20.93 -4.73
C ILE A 135 8.63 -21.70 -5.61
N LYS A 136 8.28 -21.91 -6.88
CA LYS A 136 9.14 -22.59 -7.84
C LYS A 136 10.45 -21.84 -8.09
N ASN A 137 10.37 -20.56 -8.44
CA ASN A 137 11.50 -19.80 -8.97
C ASN A 137 12.40 -19.20 -7.88
N ALA A 138 11.92 -19.14 -6.64
CA ALA A 138 12.69 -18.82 -5.45
C ALA A 138 13.20 -20.08 -4.72
N ASN A 139 12.82 -21.28 -5.18
CA ASN A 139 13.02 -22.54 -4.44
C ASN A 139 12.54 -22.42 -2.98
N ALA A 140 11.32 -21.90 -2.80
CA ALA A 140 10.77 -21.64 -1.47
C ALA A 140 10.28 -22.94 -0.81
N GLN A 141 10.55 -23.09 0.49
CA GLN A 141 10.29 -24.34 1.21
C GLN A 141 9.59 -24.11 2.55
N THR A 142 8.80 -25.10 2.96
CA THR A 142 8.17 -25.17 4.27
C THR A 142 8.08 -26.62 4.71
N ASP A 143 8.35 -26.88 5.98
CA ASP A 143 8.19 -28.16 6.66
C ASP A 143 6.80 -28.32 7.32
N PHE A 144 6.02 -27.24 7.41
CA PHE A 144 4.64 -27.27 7.92
C PHE A 144 3.62 -27.01 6.81
N THR A 145 2.79 -28.01 6.49
CA THR A 145 1.75 -27.90 5.46
C THR A 145 0.35 -28.10 6.01
N THR A 146 0.20 -28.82 7.13
CA THR A 146 -1.07 -29.12 7.79
C THR A 146 -0.97 -28.89 9.29
N MET A 147 -2.12 -28.68 9.95
CA MET A 147 -2.21 -28.62 11.40
C MET A 147 -2.42 -30.05 11.98
N PRO A 148 -1.70 -30.46 13.03
CA PRO A 148 -1.91 -31.74 13.69
C PRO A 148 -3.26 -31.76 14.41
N THR A 149 -3.75 -32.96 14.74
CA THR A 149 -5.00 -33.14 15.50
C THR A 149 -4.78 -33.18 17.01
N THR A 150 -3.54 -33.33 17.46
CA THR A 150 -3.16 -33.42 18.88
C THR A 150 -2.18 -32.31 19.27
N PRO A 151 -2.11 -31.94 20.57
CA PRO A 151 -1.11 -31.01 21.07
C PRO A 151 0.33 -31.44 20.75
N LEU A 152 1.14 -30.49 20.28
CA LEU A 152 2.56 -30.70 20.05
C LEU A 152 3.30 -31.01 21.37
N PRO A 153 4.44 -31.73 21.32
CA PRO A 153 5.36 -31.78 22.45
C PRO A 153 5.81 -30.39 22.91
N ALA A 154 6.13 -30.23 24.20
CA ALA A 154 6.56 -28.96 24.79
C ALA A 154 7.79 -28.33 24.09
N ASN A 155 8.72 -29.17 23.64
CA ASN A 155 9.95 -28.77 22.94
C ASN A 155 9.84 -28.85 21.41
N ALA A 156 8.62 -28.90 20.86
CA ALA A 156 8.42 -28.99 19.42
C ALA A 156 9.10 -27.80 18.71
N PRO A 157 10.02 -28.07 17.76
CA PRO A 157 10.80 -27.03 17.12
C PRO A 157 9.92 -26.15 16.22
N TYR A 158 10.41 -24.94 15.97
CA TYR A 158 9.98 -24.15 14.81
C TYR A 158 10.61 -24.70 13.53
N SER A 159 10.18 -24.18 12.39
CA SER A 159 10.77 -24.48 11.09
C SER A 159 12.29 -24.34 11.10
N LYS A 160 12.97 -25.30 10.46
CA LYS A 160 14.43 -25.28 10.25
C LYS A 160 14.83 -25.17 8.78
N VAL A 161 13.85 -25.14 7.88
CA VAL A 161 14.12 -25.01 6.45
C VAL A 161 14.35 -23.54 6.12
N GLU A 162 15.32 -23.28 5.23
CA GLU A 162 15.45 -21.96 4.63
C GLU A 162 14.20 -21.69 3.78
N TRP A 163 13.57 -20.53 4.02
CA TRP A 163 12.29 -20.22 3.39
C TRP A 163 12.36 -20.12 1.88
N ALA A 164 13.52 -19.74 1.32
CA ALA A 164 13.82 -19.57 -0.10
C ALA A 164 15.34 -19.46 -0.34
N ASP A 165 15.76 -19.75 -1.57
CA ASP A 165 17.17 -19.78 -1.98
C ASP A 165 17.63 -18.42 -2.53
N PRO A 166 18.61 -17.74 -1.91
CA PRO A 166 19.13 -16.44 -2.36
C PRO A 166 19.96 -16.52 -3.65
N THR A 167 20.26 -17.72 -4.14
CA THR A 167 20.98 -17.97 -5.41
C THR A 167 20.05 -18.37 -6.56
N SER A 168 18.75 -18.51 -6.29
CA SER A 168 17.72 -18.84 -7.27
C SER A 168 17.50 -17.76 -8.33
N THR A 169 16.61 -18.02 -9.29
CA THR A 169 16.16 -17.03 -10.29
C THR A 169 15.60 -15.77 -9.63
N LEU A 170 14.90 -15.89 -8.50
CA LEU A 170 14.41 -14.74 -7.71
C LEU A 170 15.38 -14.31 -6.60
N GLY A 171 16.64 -14.75 -6.66
CA GLY A 171 17.66 -14.54 -5.64
C GLY A 171 17.81 -13.10 -5.13
N PRO A 172 17.84 -12.06 -5.99
CA PRO A 172 17.89 -10.67 -5.53
C PRO A 172 16.69 -10.27 -4.65
N LEU A 173 15.49 -10.74 -4.98
CA LEU A 173 14.30 -10.49 -4.17
C LEU A 173 14.37 -11.23 -2.82
N VAL A 174 14.82 -12.48 -2.82
CA VAL A 174 15.04 -13.27 -1.60
C VAL A 174 16.08 -12.60 -0.70
N LYS A 175 17.20 -12.13 -1.27
CA LYS A 175 18.25 -11.40 -0.55
C LYS A 175 17.73 -10.10 0.07
N LEU A 176 16.90 -9.34 -0.64
CA LEU A 176 16.33 -8.11 -0.09
C LEU A 176 15.41 -8.41 1.11
N VAL A 177 14.54 -9.43 1.00
CA VAL A 177 13.69 -9.88 2.12
C VAL A 177 14.52 -10.38 3.30
N ASN A 178 15.63 -11.09 3.05
CA ASN A 178 16.53 -11.52 4.11
C ASN A 178 17.21 -10.32 4.78
N THR A 179 17.61 -9.31 4.01
CA THR A 179 18.26 -8.10 4.52
C THR A 179 17.32 -7.31 5.44
N THR A 180 16.01 -7.31 5.17
CA THR A 180 15.01 -6.67 6.04
C THR A 180 14.65 -7.55 7.25
N ALA A 181 14.17 -8.77 7.02
CA ALA A 181 13.61 -9.62 8.07
C ALA A 181 14.65 -10.36 8.93
N HIS A 182 15.90 -10.47 8.49
CA HIS A 182 17.02 -11.05 9.26
C HIS A 182 18.09 -9.99 9.58
N SER A 183 17.71 -8.71 9.56
CA SER A 183 18.60 -7.64 10.02
C SER A 183 19.00 -7.88 11.48
N PRO A 184 20.29 -7.75 11.84
CA PRO A 184 20.72 -7.84 13.25
C PRO A 184 20.08 -6.75 14.12
N PHE A 185 19.50 -5.73 13.50
CA PHE A 185 18.86 -4.59 14.15
C PHE A 185 17.33 -4.69 14.19
N SER A 186 16.73 -5.76 13.66
CA SER A 186 15.26 -5.98 13.64
C SER A 186 14.71 -6.57 14.96
N GLY A 187 15.59 -7.06 15.83
CA GLY A 187 15.21 -7.79 17.04
C GLY A 187 14.30 -7.00 17.99
N THR A 188 13.18 -7.61 18.42
CA THR A 188 12.29 -7.04 19.46
C THR A 188 12.67 -7.47 20.88
N GLY A 189 13.75 -8.25 21.03
CA GLY A 189 14.18 -8.81 22.31
C GLY A 189 14.54 -7.75 23.35
N VAL A 190 15.24 -6.70 22.94
CA VAL A 190 15.67 -5.63 23.86
C VAL A 190 14.46 -4.93 24.49
N VAL A 191 13.55 -4.40 23.65
CA VAL A 191 12.35 -3.71 24.13
C VAL A 191 11.43 -4.63 24.95
N LYS A 192 11.35 -5.93 24.63
CA LYS A 192 10.62 -6.91 25.46
C LYS A 192 11.15 -6.97 26.88
N HIS A 193 12.47 -6.94 27.06
CA HIS A 193 13.10 -7.01 28.38
C HIS A 193 13.13 -5.67 29.11
N VAL A 194 12.94 -4.55 28.40
CA VAL A 194 12.68 -3.24 29.00
C VAL A 194 11.23 -3.14 29.49
N VAL A 195 10.25 -3.49 28.64
CA VAL A 195 8.81 -3.32 28.93
C VAL A 195 8.25 -4.43 29.84
N LYS A 196 8.68 -5.68 29.64
CA LYS A 196 8.27 -6.86 30.41
C LYS A 196 6.75 -7.07 30.50
N TYR A 197 6.00 -6.71 29.45
CA TYR A 197 4.55 -6.92 29.41
C TYR A 197 4.22 -8.42 29.28
N ILE A 198 3.30 -8.90 30.11
CA ILE A 198 3.01 -10.33 30.26
C ILE A 198 2.13 -10.83 29.09
N ARG A 199 2.26 -12.09 28.66
CA ARG A 199 1.41 -12.67 27.60
C ARG A 199 -0.06 -12.77 28.02
N PRO A 200 -1.01 -12.55 27.09
CA PRO A 200 -2.44 -12.47 27.43
C PRO A 200 -2.99 -13.79 28.01
N TYR A 201 -2.53 -14.95 27.53
CA TYR A 201 -2.94 -16.25 28.10
C TYR A 201 -2.45 -16.48 29.54
N ARG A 202 -1.40 -15.75 29.99
CA ARG A 202 -0.92 -15.79 31.37
C ARG A 202 -1.64 -14.77 32.26
N GLN A 203 -2.28 -13.77 31.67
CA GLN A 203 -3.02 -12.74 32.39
C GLN A 203 -4.48 -13.13 32.62
N SER A 204 -5.10 -13.89 31.71
CA SER A 204 -6.51 -14.29 31.84
C SER A 204 -6.81 -15.66 31.23
N PRO A 205 -7.53 -16.55 31.95
CA PRO A 205 -7.97 -17.85 31.43
C PRO A 205 -9.07 -17.72 30.36
N GLN A 206 -9.63 -16.52 30.16
CA GLN A 206 -10.58 -16.25 29.08
C GLN A 206 -9.89 -16.18 27.71
N VAL A 207 -8.57 -15.92 27.68
CA VAL A 207 -7.77 -15.98 26.45
C VAL A 207 -7.44 -17.43 26.14
N LYS A 208 -8.06 -17.96 25.08
CA LYS A 208 -7.95 -19.38 24.73
C LYS A 208 -6.73 -19.65 23.84
N VAL A 209 -5.74 -20.34 24.40
CA VAL A 209 -4.61 -20.87 23.62
C VAL A 209 -5.13 -21.84 22.56
N LEU A 210 -4.53 -21.80 21.38
CA LEU A 210 -4.80 -22.78 20.33
C LEU A 210 -4.48 -24.20 20.84
N PRO A 211 -5.42 -25.16 20.86
CA PRO A 211 -5.23 -26.45 21.54
C PRO A 211 -3.97 -27.21 21.11
N VAL A 212 -3.64 -27.18 19.81
CA VAL A 212 -2.45 -27.85 19.28
C VAL A 212 -1.12 -27.25 19.77
N LEU A 213 -1.13 -26.02 20.30
CA LEU A 213 0.04 -25.31 20.83
C LEU A 213 0.08 -25.28 22.37
N SER A 214 -0.89 -25.89 23.06
CA SER A 214 -1.06 -25.76 24.52
C SER A 214 0.20 -26.12 25.31
N ASN A 215 0.80 -27.28 25.03
CA ASN A 215 2.02 -27.73 25.71
C ASN A 215 3.22 -26.82 25.42
N VAL A 216 3.34 -26.32 24.19
CA VAL A 216 4.42 -25.38 23.81
C VAL A 216 4.28 -24.07 24.56
N MET A 217 3.06 -23.54 24.69
CA MET A 217 2.81 -22.31 25.44
C MET A 217 3.01 -22.52 26.96
N ALA A 218 2.59 -23.67 27.49
CA ALA A 218 2.78 -24.02 28.89
C ALA A 218 4.26 -24.14 29.28
N ALA A 219 5.10 -24.62 28.35
CA ALA A 219 6.54 -24.77 28.55
C ALA A 219 7.36 -23.49 28.27
N ALA A 220 6.72 -22.40 27.81
CA ALA A 220 7.42 -21.16 27.53
C ALA A 220 8.01 -20.55 28.83
N LYS A 221 9.23 -20.02 28.74
CA LYS A 221 9.94 -19.40 29.88
C LYS A 221 9.16 -18.22 30.48
N SER A 222 9.41 -17.89 31.75
CA SER A 222 8.72 -16.80 32.45
C SER A 222 9.00 -15.42 31.84
N ASP A 223 10.18 -15.23 31.24
CA ASP A 223 10.62 -14.03 30.51
C ASP A 223 10.13 -13.96 29.06
N ASP A 224 9.30 -14.91 28.62
CA ASP A 224 8.67 -14.86 27.30
C ASP A 224 7.56 -13.77 27.26
N TYR A 225 7.97 -12.53 27.05
CA TYR A 225 7.11 -11.34 27.11
C TYR A 225 6.29 -11.08 25.83
N ASP A 226 5.19 -10.34 25.98
CA ASP A 226 4.21 -10.06 24.94
C ASP A 226 4.63 -8.93 23.99
N PHE A 227 4.92 -7.75 24.53
CA PHE A 227 5.03 -6.51 23.76
C PHE A 227 6.48 -6.18 23.37
N PRO A 228 6.75 -5.81 22.10
CA PRO A 228 5.90 -5.95 20.91
C PRO A 228 6.01 -7.37 20.30
N SER A 229 5.12 -7.71 19.37
CA SER A 229 5.13 -9.01 18.68
C SER A 229 6.25 -9.10 17.64
N GLY A 230 7.22 -9.99 17.86
CA GLY A 230 8.29 -10.27 16.89
C GLY A 230 7.80 -10.94 15.61
N HIS A 231 6.79 -11.81 15.68
CA HIS A 231 6.21 -12.42 14.47
C HIS A 231 5.52 -11.37 13.59
N THR A 232 4.84 -10.41 14.20
CA THR A 232 4.23 -9.30 13.45
C THR A 232 5.29 -8.40 12.83
N THR A 233 6.38 -8.15 13.56
CA THR A 233 7.53 -7.37 13.06
C THR A 233 8.09 -7.98 11.78
N ALA A 234 8.47 -9.26 11.82
CA ALA A 234 8.98 -9.98 10.64
C ALA A 234 7.96 -10.05 9.50
N ALA A 235 6.66 -10.12 9.82
CA ALA A 235 5.61 -10.15 8.80
C ALA A 235 5.48 -8.82 8.05
N PHE A 236 5.56 -7.69 8.76
CA PHE A 236 5.56 -6.37 8.12
C PHE A 236 6.86 -6.12 7.37
N GLU A 237 8.02 -6.57 7.89
CA GLU A 237 9.29 -6.50 7.16
C GLU A 237 9.25 -7.24 5.84
N THR A 238 8.82 -8.51 5.88
CA THR A 238 8.69 -9.33 4.69
C THR A 238 7.63 -8.75 3.75
N GLY A 239 6.43 -8.47 4.26
CA GLY A 239 5.28 -8.04 3.47
C GLY A 239 5.52 -6.70 2.77
N LEU A 240 6.08 -5.70 3.48
CA LEU A 240 6.39 -4.40 2.89
C LEU A 240 7.57 -4.46 1.92
N THR A 241 8.56 -5.33 2.17
CA THR A 241 9.67 -5.55 1.22
C THR A 241 9.17 -6.16 -0.09
N LEU A 242 8.34 -7.20 0.01
CA LEU A 242 7.68 -7.79 -1.15
C LEU A 242 6.78 -6.76 -1.84
N ALA A 243 6.03 -5.95 -1.08
CA ALA A 243 5.16 -4.91 -1.63
C ALA A 243 5.95 -3.81 -2.36
N TYR A 244 7.16 -3.51 -1.89
CA TYR A 244 8.06 -2.61 -2.61
C TYR A 244 8.52 -3.22 -3.94
N ALA A 245 8.91 -4.49 -3.96
CA ALA A 245 9.39 -5.16 -5.16
C ALA A 245 8.27 -5.58 -6.13
N VAL A 246 7.04 -5.74 -5.64
CA VAL A 246 5.84 -6.20 -6.36
C VAL A 246 4.67 -5.25 -6.05
N PRO A 247 4.76 -3.96 -6.43
CA PRO A 247 3.76 -2.96 -6.05
C PRO A 247 2.36 -3.20 -6.66
N GLU A 248 2.24 -4.04 -7.68
CA GLU A 248 1.00 -4.57 -8.22
C GLU A 248 0.19 -5.35 -7.18
N ARG A 249 0.86 -5.90 -6.15
CA ARG A 249 0.29 -6.68 -5.04
C ARG A 249 0.42 -5.98 -3.70
N PHE A 250 0.64 -4.66 -3.70
CA PHE A 250 0.96 -3.89 -2.49
C PHE A 250 -0.08 -4.08 -1.38
N GLN A 251 -1.35 -3.92 -1.71
CA GLN A 251 -2.45 -3.97 -0.75
C GLN A 251 -2.70 -5.37 -0.21
N GLU A 252 -2.55 -6.39 -1.06
CA GLU A 252 -2.70 -7.79 -0.71
C GLU A 252 -1.57 -8.24 0.23
N LEU A 253 -0.33 -7.86 -0.05
CA LEU A 253 0.85 -8.20 0.77
C LEU A 253 0.79 -7.56 2.16
N ILE A 254 0.43 -6.28 2.28
CA ILE A 254 0.26 -5.64 3.60
C ILE A 254 -0.96 -6.18 4.35
N THR A 255 -2.00 -6.61 3.63
CA THR A 255 -3.17 -7.28 4.23
C THR A 255 -2.75 -8.63 4.81
N ARG A 256 -1.97 -9.43 4.07
CA ARG A 256 -1.43 -10.69 4.57
C ARG A 256 -0.47 -10.49 5.75
N ALA A 257 0.37 -9.45 5.73
CA ALA A 257 1.21 -9.10 6.87
C ALA A 257 0.39 -8.76 8.13
N SER A 258 -0.70 -7.98 7.98
CA SER A 258 -1.63 -7.70 9.09
C SER A 258 -2.31 -8.96 9.61
N GLU A 259 -2.60 -9.92 8.71
CA GLU A 259 -3.25 -11.17 9.07
C GLU A 259 -2.32 -12.10 9.86
N VAL A 260 -1.03 -12.14 9.53
CA VAL A 260 -0.03 -12.86 10.34
C VAL A 260 0.00 -12.34 11.78
N GLY A 261 -0.12 -11.02 11.97
CA GLY A 261 -0.27 -10.43 13.30
C GLY A 261 -1.55 -10.88 14.00
N TYR A 262 -2.69 -10.83 13.30
CA TYR A 262 -3.99 -11.31 13.78
C TYR A 262 -3.95 -12.80 14.17
N ASP A 263 -3.24 -13.63 13.39
CA ASP A 263 -3.02 -15.05 13.65
C ASP A 263 -2.29 -15.30 14.99
N ARG A 264 -1.50 -14.34 15.49
CA ARG A 264 -0.85 -14.44 16.80
C ARG A 264 -1.83 -14.18 17.96
N VAL A 265 -2.82 -13.33 17.73
CA VAL A 265 -3.93 -13.11 18.68
C VAL A 265 -4.84 -14.32 18.69
N LEU A 266 -5.19 -14.85 17.51
CA LEU A 266 -5.96 -16.09 17.38
C LEU A 266 -5.28 -17.25 18.08
N ALA A 267 -3.94 -17.36 18.07
CA ALA A 267 -3.22 -18.40 18.80
C ALA A 267 -3.33 -18.28 20.34
N GLY A 268 -3.79 -17.14 20.85
CA GLY A 268 -3.76 -16.75 22.26
C GLY A 268 -2.38 -16.28 22.73
N ARG A 269 -1.40 -16.13 21.82
CA ARG A 269 0.00 -15.88 22.17
C ARG A 269 0.33 -14.40 22.38
N HIS A 270 -0.23 -13.54 21.53
CA HIS A 270 0.02 -12.10 21.56
C HIS A 270 -1.27 -11.29 21.73
N SER A 271 -1.18 -10.17 22.46
CA SER A 271 -2.30 -9.24 22.58
C SER A 271 -2.41 -8.30 21.35
N PRO A 272 -3.58 -7.71 21.07
CA PRO A 272 -3.74 -6.66 20.08
C PRO A 272 -2.72 -5.52 20.17
N LEU A 273 -2.43 -4.99 21.36
CA LEU A 273 -1.43 -3.92 21.53
C LEU A 273 -0.02 -4.40 21.15
N ALA A 274 0.36 -5.63 21.50
CA ALA A 274 1.65 -6.20 21.06
C ALA A 274 1.74 -6.36 19.54
N VAL A 275 0.63 -6.70 18.88
CA VAL A 275 0.57 -6.80 17.42
C VAL A 275 0.67 -5.41 16.77
N ILE A 276 0.01 -4.39 17.32
CA ILE A 276 0.15 -3.01 16.86
C ILE A 276 1.61 -2.55 16.99
N GLY A 277 2.25 -2.76 18.15
CA GLY A 277 3.66 -2.42 18.34
C GLY A 277 4.58 -3.15 17.37
N GLY A 278 4.33 -4.44 17.10
CA GLY A 278 5.11 -5.20 16.13
C GLY A 278 4.96 -4.68 14.69
N ARG A 279 3.76 -4.25 14.29
CA ARG A 279 3.56 -3.59 12.99
C ARG A 279 4.40 -2.32 12.88
N LEU A 280 4.40 -1.49 13.92
CA LEU A 280 5.12 -0.22 13.94
C LEU A 280 6.61 -0.47 13.73
N VAL A 281 7.22 -1.35 14.54
CA VAL A 281 8.65 -1.71 14.40
C VAL A 281 8.96 -2.24 13.01
N GLY A 282 8.18 -3.20 12.50
CA GLY A 282 8.44 -3.78 11.18
C GLY A 282 8.30 -2.78 10.04
N THR A 283 7.38 -1.81 10.16
CA THR A 283 7.20 -0.73 9.19
C THR A 283 8.40 0.23 9.19
N ALA A 284 8.83 0.67 10.38
CA ALA A 284 9.97 1.57 10.54
C ALA A 284 11.28 0.92 10.07
N MET A 285 11.50 -0.35 10.44
CA MET A 285 12.67 -1.13 10.01
C MET A 285 12.71 -1.32 8.50
N THR A 286 11.58 -1.64 7.87
CA THR A 286 11.52 -1.75 6.40
C THR A 286 11.88 -0.43 5.74
N ALA A 287 11.32 0.69 6.22
CA ALA A 287 11.64 1.99 5.67
C ALA A 287 13.13 2.33 5.85
N ALA A 288 13.73 2.01 7.01
CA ALA A 288 15.14 2.23 7.27
C ALA A 288 16.03 1.45 6.29
N VAL A 289 15.83 0.13 6.18
CA VAL A 289 16.61 -0.73 5.27
C VAL A 289 16.43 -0.34 3.81
N LEU A 290 15.22 0.08 3.40
CA LEU A 290 14.99 0.55 2.04
C LEU A 290 15.60 1.94 1.76
N ASN A 291 15.76 2.79 2.76
CA ASN A 291 16.46 4.08 2.59
C ASN A 291 17.98 3.94 2.65
N ASP A 292 18.49 2.84 3.21
CA ASP A 292 19.92 2.63 3.35
C ASP A 292 20.64 2.67 1.98
N PRO A 293 21.66 3.53 1.80
CA PRO A 293 22.46 3.59 0.59
C PRO A 293 23.10 2.25 0.19
N GLU A 294 23.46 1.40 1.17
CA GLU A 294 24.07 0.08 0.93
C GLU A 294 23.14 -0.88 0.18
N ASN A 295 21.82 -0.64 0.25
CA ASN A 295 20.81 -1.52 -0.32
C ASN A 295 20.24 -1.03 -1.66
N GLN A 296 20.67 0.10 -2.21
CA GLN A 296 20.03 0.67 -3.41
C GLN A 296 20.13 -0.25 -4.63
N ASP A 297 21.29 -0.86 -4.87
CA ASP A 297 21.49 -1.80 -5.97
C ASP A 297 20.63 -3.06 -5.79
N LEU A 298 20.62 -3.61 -4.57
CA LEU A 298 19.82 -4.80 -4.26
C LEU A 298 18.32 -4.53 -4.43
N LYS A 299 17.84 -3.37 -3.99
CA LYS A 299 16.44 -2.94 -4.21
C LYS A 299 16.09 -2.87 -5.68
N GLN A 300 16.97 -2.29 -6.50
CA GLN A 300 16.75 -2.20 -7.94
C GLN A 300 16.72 -3.58 -8.58
N GLN A 301 17.66 -4.46 -8.24
CA GLN A 301 17.71 -5.83 -8.76
C GLN A 301 16.48 -6.65 -8.33
N ALA A 302 16.06 -6.54 -7.07
CA ALA A 302 14.85 -7.19 -6.55
C ALA A 302 13.58 -6.73 -7.28
N TYR A 303 13.44 -5.42 -7.51
CA TYR A 303 12.33 -4.87 -8.30
C TYR A 303 12.38 -5.39 -9.74
N GLN A 304 13.54 -5.31 -10.40
CA GLN A 304 13.71 -5.74 -11.79
C GLN A 304 13.37 -7.21 -11.97
N VAL A 305 13.91 -8.11 -11.13
CA VAL A 305 13.68 -9.55 -11.27
C VAL A 305 12.22 -9.93 -11.03
N ALA A 306 11.53 -9.24 -10.12
CA ALA A 306 10.10 -9.44 -9.86
C ALA A 306 9.21 -9.09 -11.07
N HIS A 307 9.64 -8.15 -11.92
CA HIS A 307 8.90 -7.70 -13.11
C HIS A 307 9.37 -8.40 -14.39
N THR A 308 9.84 -9.65 -14.27
CA THR A 308 10.16 -10.52 -15.41
C THR A 308 9.21 -11.70 -15.48
N ASN A 309 9.41 -12.57 -16.48
CA ASN A 309 8.71 -13.86 -16.57
C ASN A 309 9.05 -14.82 -15.42
N ALA A 310 10.03 -14.49 -14.58
CA ALA A 310 10.32 -15.20 -13.35
C ALA A 310 9.24 -14.98 -12.28
N LEU A 311 8.41 -13.92 -12.37
CA LEU A 311 7.31 -13.69 -11.44
C LEU A 311 6.10 -13.01 -12.10
N LEU A 312 6.06 -11.67 -12.22
CA LEU A 312 4.85 -10.94 -12.64
C LEU A 312 4.43 -11.21 -14.09
N ASP A 313 5.38 -11.40 -15.00
CA ASP A 313 5.10 -11.70 -16.41
C ASP A 313 5.01 -13.21 -16.68
N SER A 314 5.00 -14.03 -15.62
CA SER A 314 4.90 -15.47 -15.74
C SER A 314 3.56 -15.90 -16.32
N LYS A 315 3.61 -16.75 -17.35
CA LYS A 315 2.42 -17.43 -17.90
C LYS A 315 1.90 -18.54 -16.98
N ALA A 316 2.63 -18.89 -15.93
CA ALA A 316 2.27 -19.91 -14.95
C ALA A 316 1.52 -19.35 -13.74
N ALA A 317 1.05 -18.10 -13.79
CA ALA A 317 0.20 -17.54 -12.75
C ALA A 317 -1.12 -18.33 -12.64
N THR A 318 -1.55 -18.62 -11.41
CA THR A 318 -2.74 -19.43 -11.14
C THR A 318 -4.00 -18.58 -11.00
N ALA A 319 -5.19 -19.16 -11.12
CA ALA A 319 -6.44 -18.44 -10.85
C ALA A 319 -6.71 -18.19 -9.35
N VAL A 320 -5.98 -18.85 -8.44
CA VAL A 320 -6.19 -18.75 -6.99
C VAL A 320 -5.63 -17.44 -6.46
N ASP A 321 -6.48 -16.67 -5.76
CA ASP A 321 -6.10 -15.43 -5.09
C ASP A 321 -7.03 -15.13 -3.90
N ASP A 322 -6.59 -15.54 -2.70
CA ASP A 322 -7.29 -15.33 -1.44
C ASP A 322 -7.48 -13.84 -1.10
N PHE A 323 -6.70 -12.97 -1.74
CA PHE A 323 -6.72 -11.53 -1.57
C PHE A 323 -7.26 -10.79 -2.80
N SER A 324 -7.98 -11.45 -3.71
CA SER A 324 -8.54 -10.80 -4.91
C SER A 324 -9.63 -9.75 -4.60
N ASN A 325 -10.30 -9.84 -3.44
CA ASN A 325 -11.36 -8.90 -3.07
C ASN A 325 -10.80 -7.66 -2.35
N TYR A 326 -10.68 -6.57 -3.10
CA TYR A 326 -10.23 -5.27 -2.59
C TYR A 326 -11.01 -4.79 -1.35
N GLN A 327 -12.34 -4.90 -1.34
CA GLN A 327 -13.17 -4.36 -0.25
C GLN A 327 -12.99 -5.18 1.04
N THR A 328 -12.90 -6.50 0.92
CA THR A 328 -12.58 -7.39 2.05
C THR A 328 -11.20 -7.05 2.61
N ASN A 329 -10.19 -6.92 1.76
CA ASN A 329 -8.83 -6.56 2.21
C ASN A 329 -8.80 -5.21 2.91
N ARG A 330 -9.46 -4.19 2.33
CA ARG A 330 -9.54 -2.85 2.92
C ARG A 330 -10.15 -2.88 4.31
N THR A 331 -11.28 -3.57 4.47
CA THR A 331 -11.98 -3.68 5.75
C THR A 331 -11.12 -4.43 6.76
N ALA A 332 -10.54 -5.56 6.38
CA ALA A 332 -9.73 -6.40 7.27
C ALA A 332 -8.42 -5.71 7.70
N TYR A 333 -7.70 -5.08 6.77
CA TYR A 333 -6.48 -4.35 7.11
C TYR A 333 -6.79 -3.17 8.04
N ARG A 334 -7.79 -2.34 7.69
CA ARG A 334 -8.13 -1.17 8.49
C ARG A 334 -8.70 -1.51 9.86
N SER A 335 -9.45 -2.61 10.01
CA SER A 335 -9.91 -3.05 11.34
C SER A 335 -8.72 -3.49 12.21
N ARG A 336 -7.70 -4.11 11.62
CA ARG A 336 -6.45 -4.52 12.29
C ARG A 336 -5.49 -3.34 12.51
N LEU A 337 -5.77 -2.14 12.01
CA LEU A 337 -4.99 -0.95 12.38
C LEU A 337 -5.19 -0.60 13.87
N THR A 338 -6.40 -0.76 14.38
CA THR A 338 -6.78 -0.38 15.75
C THR A 338 -7.36 -1.52 16.57
N TYR A 339 -7.64 -2.69 15.99
CA TYR A 339 -8.22 -3.84 16.69
C TYR A 339 -9.53 -3.53 17.45
N GLY A 340 -10.27 -2.51 17.03
CA GLY A 340 -11.52 -2.10 17.67
C GLY A 340 -11.33 -1.21 18.90
N PHE A 341 -10.09 -0.87 19.31
CA PHE A 341 -9.87 0.16 20.31
C PHE A 341 -10.50 1.48 19.87
N LYS A 342 -11.02 2.23 20.83
CA LYS A 342 -11.47 3.61 20.64
C LYS A 342 -10.33 4.57 20.99
N PRO A 343 -10.34 5.81 20.47
CA PRO A 343 -9.42 6.82 20.95
C PRO A 343 -9.61 7.06 22.46
N SER A 344 -8.52 7.06 23.21
CA SER A 344 -8.45 7.33 24.64
C SER A 344 -7.39 8.38 25.01
N GLY A 345 -6.46 8.67 24.10
CA GLY A 345 -5.46 9.74 24.22
C GLY A 345 -5.92 11.06 23.59
N ASP A 346 -4.96 11.96 23.33
CA ASP A 346 -5.22 13.25 22.70
C ASP A 346 -5.68 13.08 21.23
N THR A 347 -6.89 13.54 20.93
CA THR A 347 -7.51 13.43 19.59
C THR A 347 -7.26 14.64 18.68
N HIS A 348 -6.47 15.62 19.14
CA HIS A 348 -6.19 16.85 18.41
C HIS A 348 -4.77 16.93 17.84
N GLN A 349 -3.99 15.85 17.94
CA GLN A 349 -2.63 15.85 17.40
C GLN A 349 -2.64 15.81 15.88
N ALA A 350 -1.93 16.76 15.27
CA ALA A 350 -1.66 16.77 13.85
C ALA A 350 -1.04 15.43 13.39
N MET A 351 -1.37 15.00 12.17
CA MET A 351 -0.71 13.84 11.58
C MET A 351 0.79 14.13 11.43
N ARG A 352 1.64 13.13 11.64
CA ARG A 352 3.08 13.24 11.38
C ARG A 352 3.48 12.14 10.43
N VAL A 353 4.39 12.46 9.52
CA VAL A 353 4.99 11.47 8.63
C VAL A 353 6.45 11.30 9.05
N PRO A 354 6.88 10.10 9.45
CA PRO A 354 8.27 9.86 9.83
C PRO A 354 9.24 10.18 8.72
N LYS A 355 10.49 10.50 9.06
CA LYS A 355 11.55 10.67 8.05
C LYS A 355 11.73 9.36 7.28
N GLY A 356 11.78 9.42 5.95
CA GLY A 356 12.06 8.26 5.10
C GLY A 356 10.87 7.33 4.82
N ALA A 357 9.71 7.51 5.47
CA ALA A 357 8.52 6.69 5.22
C ALA A 357 8.03 6.73 3.75
N GLU A 358 8.40 7.76 2.99
CA GLU A 358 8.06 7.92 1.57
C GLU A 358 8.60 6.81 0.68
N VAL A 359 9.66 6.11 1.11
CA VAL A 359 10.24 4.97 0.38
C VAL A 359 9.24 3.83 0.25
N LEU A 360 8.35 3.67 1.25
CA LEU A 360 7.33 2.61 1.29
C LEU A 360 6.32 2.74 0.14
N LEU A 361 6.18 3.93 -0.45
CA LEU A 361 5.29 4.19 -1.59
C LEU A 361 6.07 4.40 -2.90
N ALA A 362 7.40 4.34 -2.90
CA ALA A 362 8.20 4.81 -4.04
C ALA A 362 7.99 3.97 -5.31
N SER A 363 7.89 2.65 -5.19
CA SER A 363 7.58 1.78 -6.33
C SER A 363 6.08 1.75 -6.67
N ARG A 364 5.20 1.97 -5.68
CA ARG A 364 3.75 2.00 -5.89
C ARG A 364 3.28 3.28 -6.56
N LEU A 365 3.85 4.43 -6.20
CA LEU A 365 3.50 5.76 -6.74
C LEU A 365 4.74 6.43 -7.38
N PRO A 366 5.33 5.83 -8.43
CA PRO A 366 6.63 6.23 -8.95
C PRO A 366 6.62 7.57 -9.69
N TYR A 367 5.45 8.06 -10.09
CA TYR A 367 5.25 9.35 -10.75
C TYR A 367 5.09 10.53 -9.76
N LEU A 368 5.10 10.25 -8.45
CA LEU A 368 5.10 11.28 -7.41
C LEU A 368 6.54 11.56 -6.95
N SER A 369 6.83 12.81 -6.61
CA SER A 369 8.06 13.15 -5.89
C SER A 369 8.03 12.65 -4.44
N THR A 370 9.16 12.68 -3.74
CA THR A 370 9.25 12.33 -2.31
C THR A 370 8.25 13.15 -1.48
N ASN A 371 8.24 14.48 -1.65
CA ASN A 371 7.33 15.36 -0.89
C ASN A 371 5.85 15.09 -1.19
N GLN A 372 5.55 14.67 -2.42
CA GLN A 372 4.19 14.26 -2.79
C GLN A 372 3.79 12.92 -2.16
N ARG A 373 4.70 11.96 -2.05
CA ARG A 373 4.45 10.70 -1.32
C ARG A 373 4.29 10.95 0.19
N ARG A 374 5.05 11.90 0.74
CA ARG A 374 4.86 12.38 2.11
C ARG A 374 3.47 12.99 2.32
N ASP A 375 3.00 13.84 1.42
CA ASP A 375 1.65 14.42 1.48
C ASP A 375 0.56 13.33 1.32
N VAL A 376 0.81 12.29 0.52
CA VAL A 376 -0.06 11.11 0.47
C VAL A 376 -0.14 10.41 1.83
N LEU A 377 1.01 10.14 2.48
CA LEU A 377 1.05 9.52 3.82
C LEU A 377 0.37 10.40 4.87
N TYR A 378 0.58 11.71 4.79
CA TYR A 378 -0.02 12.69 5.70
C TYR A 378 -1.55 12.70 5.56
N THR A 379 -2.07 12.86 4.35
CA THR A 379 -3.51 13.01 4.10
C THR A 379 -4.31 11.71 4.21
N THR A 380 -3.63 10.57 4.30
CA THR A 380 -4.26 9.24 4.48
C THR A 380 -4.09 8.68 5.89
N GLY A 381 -3.31 9.36 6.74
CA GLY A 381 -3.04 8.97 8.12
C GLY A 381 -4.28 8.79 8.98
N LEU A 382 -4.16 7.94 9.99
CA LEU A 382 -5.19 7.74 11.01
C LEU A 382 -5.32 8.99 11.91
N PRO A 383 -6.50 9.27 12.47
CA PRO A 383 -6.63 10.28 13.54
C PRO A 383 -5.84 9.85 14.78
N SER A 384 -5.48 10.82 15.63
CA SER A 384 -4.75 10.58 16.87
C SER A 384 -5.65 10.05 17.98
N GLY A 385 -5.04 9.66 19.09
CA GLY A 385 -5.69 9.25 20.34
C GLY A 385 -5.85 7.75 20.48
N TYR A 386 -5.50 6.94 19.48
CA TYR A 386 -5.55 5.49 19.59
C TYR A 386 -4.35 4.94 20.36
N PRO A 387 -4.54 3.90 21.19
CA PRO A 387 -3.44 3.30 21.93
C PRO A 387 -2.26 2.89 21.04
N VAL A 388 -1.05 3.24 21.47
CA VAL A 388 0.24 2.92 20.79
C VAL A 388 0.46 3.64 19.45
N LEU A 389 -0.55 4.30 18.88
CA LEU A 389 -0.41 4.88 17.52
C LEU A 389 0.24 6.26 17.51
N ASP A 390 0.16 7.02 18.60
CA ASP A 390 0.69 8.39 18.71
C ASP A 390 2.18 8.39 19.12
N ASP A 391 3.01 7.62 18.42
CA ASP A 391 4.46 7.69 18.57
C ASP A 391 5.01 9.04 18.09
N THR A 392 6.26 9.33 18.47
CA THR A 392 6.83 10.67 18.29
C THR A 392 7.02 11.05 16.82
N GLU A 393 7.40 10.08 15.97
CA GLU A 393 7.69 10.33 14.55
C GLU A 393 6.44 10.23 13.65
N GLY A 394 5.44 9.44 14.06
CA GLY A 394 4.18 9.16 13.36
C GLY A 394 4.08 7.79 12.66
N TRP A 395 4.89 6.79 13.03
CA TRP A 395 4.89 5.47 12.36
C TRP A 395 3.59 4.68 12.55
N GLY A 396 3.02 4.73 13.76
CA GLY A 396 1.82 4.00 14.16
C GLY A 396 0.55 4.44 13.44
N ARG A 397 0.50 5.70 13.01
CA ARG A 397 -0.65 6.29 12.31
C ARG A 397 -0.64 6.15 10.80
N LEU A 398 0.39 5.54 10.21
CA LEU A 398 0.43 5.30 8.76
C LEU A 398 -0.64 4.30 8.33
N ASP A 399 -1.56 4.73 7.45
CA ASP A 399 -2.48 3.84 6.74
C ASP A 399 -1.97 3.59 5.31
N LEU A 400 -1.07 2.62 5.18
CA LEU A 400 -0.44 2.29 3.91
C LEU A 400 -1.43 1.71 2.88
N PHE A 401 -2.54 1.11 3.33
CA PHE A 401 -3.57 0.60 2.43
C PHE A 401 -4.29 1.73 1.72
N SER A 402 -4.68 2.76 2.46
CA SER A 402 -5.23 3.99 1.88
C SER A 402 -4.19 4.76 1.07
N ALA A 403 -2.96 4.88 1.56
CA ALA A 403 -1.88 5.61 0.89
C ALA A 403 -1.55 5.04 -0.50
N ALA A 404 -1.60 3.72 -0.68
CA ALA A 404 -1.41 3.06 -1.98
C ALA A 404 -2.48 3.43 -3.04
N ASN A 405 -3.58 4.07 -2.62
CA ASN A 405 -4.62 4.60 -3.50
C ASN A 405 -4.44 6.09 -3.84
N GLY A 406 -3.27 6.67 -3.57
CA GLY A 406 -2.98 8.10 -3.80
C GLY A 406 -3.42 8.99 -2.63
N TYR A 407 -3.58 10.28 -2.90
CA TYR A 407 -3.88 11.29 -1.87
C TYR A 407 -5.20 11.00 -1.14
N GLY A 408 -5.30 11.39 0.14
CA GLY A 408 -6.58 11.46 0.86
C GLY A 408 -7.25 12.84 0.73
N ALA A 409 -6.43 13.89 0.60
CA ALA A 409 -6.86 15.26 0.40
C ALA A 409 -5.88 16.00 -0.52
N LEU A 410 -6.37 17.00 -1.24
CA LEU A 410 -5.56 17.96 -1.96
C LEU A 410 -5.59 19.26 -1.17
N ASN A 411 -4.72 19.41 -0.18
CA ASN A 411 -4.68 20.61 0.66
C ASN A 411 -4.02 21.78 -0.07
N GLN A 412 -3.15 21.50 -1.04
CA GLN A 412 -2.49 22.50 -1.88
C GLN A 412 -2.59 22.11 -3.35
N GLN A 413 -2.14 22.99 -4.24
CA GLN A 413 -2.06 22.64 -5.66
C GLN A 413 -1.06 21.48 -5.86
N VAL A 414 -1.56 20.36 -6.39
CA VAL A 414 -0.75 19.16 -6.67
C VAL A 414 -0.57 19.03 -8.18
N THR A 415 0.68 19.01 -8.65
CA THR A 415 1.00 18.70 -10.04
C THR A 415 1.56 17.30 -10.17
N ILE A 416 0.90 16.44 -10.94
CA ILE A 416 1.39 15.09 -11.26
C ILE A 416 1.84 15.03 -12.72
N THR A 417 2.98 14.37 -12.96
CA THR A 417 3.54 14.16 -14.30
C THR A 417 3.80 12.67 -14.50
N MET A 418 2.94 12.01 -15.28
CA MET A 418 3.06 10.58 -15.56
C MET A 418 3.68 10.37 -16.95
N ASP A 419 4.79 9.65 -17.06
CA ASP A 419 5.44 9.34 -18.33
C ASP A 419 5.27 7.87 -18.71
N ALA A 420 4.39 7.60 -19.66
CA ALA A 420 4.10 6.25 -20.11
C ALA A 420 5.32 5.49 -20.66
N LYS A 421 6.38 6.17 -21.11
CA LYS A 421 7.61 5.51 -21.56
C LYS A 421 8.35 4.78 -20.43
N ARG A 422 8.05 5.10 -19.17
CA ARG A 422 8.68 4.49 -17.99
C ARG A 422 8.00 3.21 -17.51
N GLY A 423 6.92 2.78 -18.17
CA GLY A 423 6.23 1.53 -17.82
C GLY A 423 5.49 1.58 -16.47
N GLY A 424 4.91 0.43 -16.09
CA GLY A 424 4.22 0.23 -14.82
C GLY A 424 3.17 1.32 -14.51
N PHE A 425 3.16 1.78 -13.26
CA PHE A 425 2.23 2.82 -12.80
C PHE A 425 2.45 4.21 -13.42
N ASN A 426 3.54 4.44 -14.16
CA ASN A 426 3.68 5.68 -14.95
C ASN A 426 2.81 5.66 -16.21
N VAL A 427 2.44 4.49 -16.72
CA VAL A 427 1.52 4.34 -17.86
C VAL A 427 0.10 4.61 -17.42
N GLN A 428 -0.34 3.95 -16.35
CA GLN A 428 -1.68 4.08 -15.81
C GLN A 428 -1.71 3.81 -14.30
N ASP A 429 -2.53 4.59 -13.59
CA ASP A 429 -2.82 4.33 -12.18
C ASP A 429 -4.25 4.77 -11.82
N THR A 430 -4.77 4.24 -10.72
CA THR A 430 -6.10 4.58 -10.20
C THR A 430 -6.00 5.07 -8.76
N TRP A 431 -6.44 6.30 -8.52
CA TRP A 431 -6.68 6.82 -7.18
C TRP A 431 -8.09 6.47 -6.73
N ARG A 432 -8.20 5.71 -5.63
CA ARG A 432 -9.46 5.19 -5.09
C ARG A 432 -9.93 5.93 -3.83
N ASN A 433 -9.10 6.78 -3.24
CA ASN A 433 -9.47 7.56 -2.07
C ASN A 433 -10.51 8.62 -2.41
N ASN A 434 -11.34 8.97 -1.43
CA ASN A 434 -12.28 10.07 -1.53
C ASN A 434 -11.53 11.39 -1.28
N LEU A 435 -11.16 12.08 -2.35
CA LEU A 435 -10.33 13.29 -2.26
C LEU A 435 -11.12 14.47 -1.69
N THR A 436 -10.61 15.08 -0.62
CA THR A 436 -11.09 16.36 -0.05
C THR A 436 -10.06 17.48 -0.28
N GLY A 437 -10.22 18.62 0.40
CA GLY A 437 -9.27 19.74 0.33
C GLY A 437 -9.60 20.80 -0.74
N HIS A 438 -8.85 21.90 -0.71
CA HIS A 438 -9.09 23.10 -1.52
C HIS A 438 -8.08 23.29 -2.66
N GLY A 439 -7.08 22.41 -2.74
CA GLY A 439 -6.05 22.38 -3.75
C GLY A 439 -6.54 21.94 -5.13
N GLN A 440 -5.87 22.45 -6.17
CA GLN A 440 -6.10 22.05 -7.56
C GLN A 440 -5.23 20.86 -7.95
N LEU A 441 -5.81 19.88 -8.65
CA LEU A 441 -5.06 18.83 -9.33
C LEU A 441 -4.63 19.27 -10.74
N ILE A 442 -3.34 19.29 -11.02
CA ILE A 442 -2.78 19.51 -12.36
C ILE A 442 -2.21 18.19 -12.90
N LYS A 443 -2.78 17.70 -14.00
CA LYS A 443 -2.30 16.48 -14.68
C LYS A 443 -1.49 16.84 -15.93
N LYS A 444 -0.25 16.36 -15.98
CA LYS A 444 0.71 16.46 -17.09
C LYS A 444 1.25 15.08 -17.48
N GLY A 445 2.11 15.05 -18.49
CA GLY A 445 2.76 13.84 -19.00
C GLY A 445 1.82 12.99 -19.87
N THR A 446 2.34 11.90 -20.43
CA THR A 446 1.67 11.04 -21.40
C THR A 446 0.79 9.95 -20.77
N GLY A 447 0.99 9.60 -19.50
CA GLY A 447 0.24 8.54 -18.81
C GLY A 447 -1.21 8.89 -18.46
N THR A 448 -1.91 7.90 -17.91
CA THR A 448 -3.33 7.96 -17.53
C THR A 448 -3.52 7.93 -16.01
N LEU A 449 -4.20 8.92 -15.45
CA LEU A 449 -4.71 8.83 -14.09
C LEU A 449 -6.21 8.55 -14.13
N THR A 450 -6.68 7.56 -13.35
CA THR A 450 -8.10 7.36 -13.08
C THR A 450 -8.45 7.85 -11.67
N LEU A 451 -9.49 8.68 -11.55
CA LEU A 451 -10.09 9.06 -10.27
C LEU A 451 -11.37 8.23 -10.05
N ALA A 452 -11.34 7.34 -9.07
CA ALA A 452 -12.44 6.41 -8.77
C ALA A 452 -13.17 6.71 -7.46
N GLY A 453 -12.63 7.57 -6.60
CA GLY A 453 -13.25 7.95 -5.33
C GLY A 453 -14.46 8.89 -5.48
N ASN A 454 -15.24 9.00 -4.42
CA ASN A 454 -16.35 9.95 -4.30
C ASN A 454 -15.81 11.32 -3.86
N ASN A 455 -15.25 12.06 -4.80
CA ASN A 455 -14.43 13.23 -4.51
C ASN A 455 -15.24 14.47 -4.14
N GLN A 456 -14.69 15.29 -3.23
CA GLN A 456 -15.29 16.50 -2.67
C GLN A 456 -14.37 17.73 -2.72
N PHE A 457 -13.13 17.58 -3.19
CA PHE A 457 -12.16 18.68 -3.28
C PHE A 457 -12.68 19.84 -4.15
N THR A 458 -12.32 21.07 -3.78
CA THR A 458 -12.92 22.29 -4.35
C THR A 458 -12.00 23.05 -5.30
N GLY A 459 -10.69 22.80 -5.29
CA GLY A 459 -9.72 23.50 -6.15
C GLY A 459 -9.81 23.15 -7.64
N GLY A 460 -10.51 22.07 -7.98
CA GLY A 460 -10.78 21.66 -9.36
C GLY A 460 -9.58 21.00 -10.04
N VAL A 461 -9.69 20.83 -11.35
CA VAL A 461 -8.74 20.06 -12.16
C VAL A 461 -8.25 20.90 -13.33
N ARG A 462 -6.95 20.85 -13.59
CA ARG A 462 -6.35 21.35 -14.83
C ARG A 462 -5.63 20.23 -15.56
N LEU A 463 -6.17 19.81 -16.71
CA LEU A 463 -5.57 18.81 -17.57
C LEU A 463 -4.74 19.50 -18.67
N LYS A 464 -3.43 19.29 -18.63
CA LYS A 464 -2.47 19.83 -19.62
C LYS A 464 -2.05 18.78 -20.65
N ALA A 465 -1.89 17.51 -20.26
CA ALA A 465 -1.49 16.42 -21.15
C ALA A 465 -1.87 15.04 -20.58
N GLY A 466 -1.81 14.02 -21.43
CA GLY A 466 -2.13 12.62 -21.09
C GLY A 466 -3.63 12.43 -20.89
N THR A 467 -4.01 11.41 -20.12
CA THR A 467 -5.42 11.09 -19.87
C THR A 467 -5.78 11.26 -18.40
N LEU A 468 -6.95 11.84 -18.14
CA LEU A 468 -7.64 11.78 -16.86
C LEU A 468 -8.98 11.08 -17.06
N ASN A 469 -9.20 9.94 -16.40
CA ASN A 469 -10.44 9.20 -16.44
C ASN A 469 -11.25 9.43 -15.16
N LEU A 470 -12.50 9.86 -15.30
CA LEU A 470 -13.45 10.06 -14.21
C LEU A 470 -14.31 8.80 -14.06
N ALA A 471 -14.02 7.99 -13.05
CA ALA A 471 -14.58 6.65 -12.87
C ALA A 471 -15.65 6.56 -11.76
N SER A 472 -16.12 7.70 -11.22
CA SER A 472 -17.25 7.77 -10.30
C SER A 472 -18.13 8.99 -10.59
N PRO A 473 -19.39 9.03 -10.12
CA PRO A 473 -20.29 10.16 -10.36
C PRO A 473 -19.76 11.50 -9.86
N THR A 474 -18.89 11.52 -8.85
CA THR A 474 -18.32 12.76 -8.29
C THR A 474 -16.81 12.83 -8.42
N ALA A 475 -16.19 11.99 -9.27
CA ALA A 475 -14.73 11.89 -9.43
C ALA A 475 -14.03 13.23 -9.71
N ALA A 476 -14.74 14.17 -10.34
CA ALA A 476 -14.24 15.51 -10.65
C ALA A 476 -14.13 16.46 -9.45
N GLY A 477 -14.76 16.13 -8.33
CA GLY A 477 -14.92 17.05 -7.19
C GLY A 477 -15.87 18.21 -7.49
N LYS A 478 -15.74 19.26 -6.68
CA LYS A 478 -16.62 20.44 -6.69
C LYS A 478 -16.07 21.62 -7.49
N GLY A 479 -14.79 21.58 -7.85
CA GLY A 479 -14.10 22.67 -8.53
C GLY A 479 -14.30 22.70 -10.04
N THR A 480 -13.73 23.73 -10.67
CA THR A 480 -13.74 23.89 -12.13
C THR A 480 -12.81 22.89 -12.81
N ILE A 481 -13.25 22.30 -13.94
CA ILE A 481 -12.38 21.55 -14.83
C ILE A 481 -11.90 22.45 -15.97
N ILE A 482 -10.58 22.53 -16.14
CA ILE A 482 -9.89 23.24 -17.21
C ILE A 482 -9.15 22.23 -18.08
N LEU A 483 -9.52 22.15 -19.35
CA LEU A 483 -8.91 21.30 -20.35
C LEU A 483 -8.12 22.16 -21.34
N ASN A 484 -6.79 22.20 -21.16
CA ASN A 484 -5.85 22.93 -22.01
C ASN A 484 -5.09 22.01 -22.99
N GLY A 485 -5.26 20.70 -22.88
CA GLY A 485 -4.64 19.67 -23.69
C GLY A 485 -4.99 18.28 -23.14
N GLY A 486 -4.43 17.22 -23.70
CA GLY A 486 -4.72 15.85 -23.25
C GLY A 486 -6.17 15.41 -23.46
N THR A 487 -6.57 14.36 -22.73
CA THR A 487 -7.86 13.68 -22.88
C THR A 487 -8.56 13.55 -21.53
N LEU A 488 -9.73 14.18 -21.37
CA LEU A 488 -10.65 13.90 -20.26
C LEU A 488 -11.62 12.81 -20.67
N GLN A 489 -11.60 11.67 -19.98
CA GLN A 489 -12.52 10.56 -20.20
C GLN A 489 -13.62 10.55 -19.14
N VAL A 490 -14.87 10.49 -19.61
CA VAL A 490 -16.06 10.30 -18.79
C VAL A 490 -16.72 9.00 -19.24
N THR A 491 -16.51 7.94 -18.47
CA THR A 491 -16.90 6.57 -18.86
C THR A 491 -18.09 6.05 -18.05
N LYS A 492 -18.52 6.78 -17.02
CA LYS A 492 -19.73 6.47 -16.25
C LYS A 492 -20.96 7.11 -16.89
N ASN A 493 -22.08 6.38 -16.84
CA ASN A 493 -23.37 6.85 -17.35
C ASN A 493 -23.80 8.18 -16.74
N TYR A 494 -23.45 8.44 -15.47
CA TYR A 494 -23.75 9.71 -14.80
C TYR A 494 -22.50 10.23 -14.14
N THR A 495 -22.10 11.45 -14.51
CA THR A 495 -20.98 12.17 -13.89
C THR A 495 -21.37 13.62 -13.64
N HIS A 496 -21.12 14.10 -12.42
CA HIS A 496 -21.41 15.44 -11.95
C HIS A 496 -20.10 16.23 -11.83
N LEU A 497 -20.00 17.32 -12.58
CA LEU A 497 -18.97 18.32 -12.36
C LEU A 497 -19.55 19.42 -11.47
N GLY A 498 -19.07 19.53 -10.24
CA GLY A 498 -19.59 20.52 -9.30
C GLY A 498 -19.25 21.96 -9.66
N GLY A 499 -18.25 22.18 -10.51
CA GLY A 499 -17.81 23.49 -10.95
C GLY A 499 -18.22 23.86 -12.39
N GLN A 500 -17.46 24.78 -12.97
CA GLN A 500 -17.54 25.10 -14.41
C GLN A 500 -16.74 24.07 -15.23
N PHE A 501 -17.04 23.99 -16.52
CA PHE A 501 -16.22 23.25 -17.49
C PHE A 501 -15.63 24.21 -18.52
N ARG A 502 -14.32 24.15 -18.75
CA ARG A 502 -13.62 25.04 -19.70
C ARG A 502 -12.69 24.23 -20.58
N GLN A 503 -13.03 24.09 -21.86
CA GLN A 503 -12.21 23.39 -22.86
C GLN A 503 -11.70 24.38 -23.91
N SER A 504 -10.42 24.73 -23.83
CA SER A 504 -9.76 25.56 -24.85
C SER A 504 -9.08 24.72 -25.94
N ALA A 505 -8.61 23.52 -25.58
CA ALA A 505 -7.97 22.53 -26.45
C ALA A 505 -8.18 21.12 -25.87
N GLY A 506 -7.49 20.10 -26.39
CA GLY A 506 -7.62 18.72 -25.92
C GLY A 506 -8.94 18.05 -26.31
N ARG A 507 -9.15 16.85 -25.78
CA ARG A 507 -10.24 15.93 -26.15
C ARG A 507 -11.11 15.59 -24.93
N LEU A 508 -12.41 15.83 -25.03
CA LEU A 508 -13.40 15.27 -24.10
C LEU A 508 -13.96 13.99 -24.72
N VAL A 509 -13.78 12.85 -24.05
CA VAL A 509 -14.33 11.55 -24.46
C VAL A 509 -15.51 11.21 -23.57
N VAL A 510 -16.65 10.92 -24.21
CA VAL A 510 -17.88 10.46 -23.57
C VAL A 510 -18.37 9.18 -24.23
N THR A 511 -19.18 8.39 -23.51
CA THR A 511 -19.92 7.27 -24.11
C THR A 511 -21.26 7.73 -24.66
N PRO A 512 -21.89 6.99 -25.59
CA PRO A 512 -23.27 7.27 -26.02
C PRO A 512 -24.31 7.29 -24.89
N SER A 513 -24.03 6.61 -23.77
CA SER A 513 -24.87 6.56 -22.57
C SER A 513 -24.44 7.55 -21.48
N SER A 514 -23.42 8.39 -21.74
CA SER A 514 -22.92 9.34 -20.75
C SER A 514 -23.87 10.51 -20.58
N HIS A 515 -24.11 10.88 -19.33
CA HIS A 515 -24.81 12.07 -18.92
C HIS A 515 -23.88 12.89 -18.03
N LEU A 516 -23.12 13.78 -18.67
CA LEU A 516 -22.23 14.71 -17.97
C LEU A 516 -23.02 15.95 -17.52
N LYS A 517 -23.28 16.06 -16.22
CA LYS A 517 -23.95 17.23 -15.63
C LYS A 517 -22.92 18.22 -15.13
N ILE A 518 -22.83 19.38 -15.78
CA ILE A 518 -22.01 20.51 -15.34
C ILE A 518 -22.90 21.41 -14.50
N LYS A 519 -22.56 21.60 -13.22
CA LYS A 519 -23.39 22.37 -12.29
C LYS A 519 -23.54 23.83 -12.71
N HIS A 520 -22.49 24.40 -13.31
CA HIS A 520 -22.43 25.81 -13.70
C HIS A 520 -22.33 25.97 -15.22
N THR A 521 -21.47 26.87 -15.70
CA THR A 521 -21.32 27.20 -17.12
C THR A 521 -20.30 26.31 -17.83
N ALA A 522 -20.49 26.11 -19.13
CA ALA A 522 -19.55 25.40 -20.01
C ALA A 522 -18.95 26.32 -21.08
N LYS A 523 -17.61 26.38 -21.19
CA LYS A 523 -16.91 26.95 -22.34
C LYS A 523 -16.46 25.80 -23.23
N LEU A 524 -17.12 25.65 -24.38
CA LEU A 524 -16.91 24.55 -25.32
C LEU A 524 -15.90 24.95 -26.41
N GLY A 525 -14.99 24.04 -26.72
CA GLY A 525 -13.90 24.20 -27.68
C GLY A 525 -13.20 22.85 -27.87
N GLY A 526 -12.02 22.80 -28.49
CA GLY A 526 -11.29 21.54 -28.68
C GLY A 526 -12.10 20.44 -29.38
N THR A 527 -11.82 19.18 -29.04
CA THR A 527 -12.48 18.01 -29.64
C THR A 527 -13.46 17.37 -28.65
N LEU A 528 -14.69 17.12 -29.09
CA LEU A 528 -15.59 16.13 -28.48
C LEU A 528 -15.41 14.79 -29.20
N ALA A 529 -15.44 13.71 -28.43
CA ALA A 529 -15.23 12.37 -28.91
C ALA A 529 -16.23 11.42 -28.30
N LEU A 530 -16.90 10.65 -29.14
CA LEU A 530 -17.77 9.57 -28.69
C LEU A 530 -17.07 8.22 -28.84
N THR A 531 -17.19 7.37 -27.81
CA THR A 531 -16.85 5.96 -27.94
C THR A 531 -17.86 5.25 -28.82
N LYS A 532 -17.48 4.08 -29.37
CA LYS A 532 -18.43 3.21 -30.07
C LYS A 532 -19.57 2.80 -29.13
N GLY A 533 -20.77 2.65 -29.67
CA GLY A 533 -21.95 2.17 -28.95
C GLY A 533 -23.25 2.51 -29.68
N HIS A 534 -24.37 2.06 -29.11
CA HIS A 534 -25.70 2.33 -29.66
C HIS A 534 -26.05 3.81 -29.53
N LEU A 535 -26.39 4.47 -30.63
CA LEU A 535 -26.79 5.87 -30.67
C LEU A 535 -28.31 5.99 -30.74
N LYS A 536 -28.88 6.90 -29.95
CA LYS A 536 -30.31 7.26 -30.01
C LYS A 536 -30.45 8.75 -30.28
N ASN A 537 -31.28 9.11 -31.26
CA ASN A 537 -31.57 10.50 -31.60
C ASN A 537 -32.14 11.24 -30.37
N GLY A 538 -31.68 12.46 -30.10
CA GLY A 538 -32.07 13.25 -28.93
C GLY A 538 -31.38 12.89 -27.61
N THR A 539 -30.45 11.91 -27.59
CA THR A 539 -29.73 11.56 -26.35
C THR A 539 -28.89 12.73 -25.86
N ILE A 540 -29.12 13.16 -24.62
CA ILE A 540 -28.37 14.25 -23.99
C ILE A 540 -27.03 13.71 -23.47
N LEU A 541 -25.94 14.17 -24.08
CA LEU A 541 -24.57 13.81 -23.68
C LEU A 541 -24.11 14.63 -22.47
N MET A 542 -24.48 15.91 -22.43
CA MET A 542 -24.13 16.80 -21.33
C MET A 542 -25.15 17.93 -21.14
N THR A 543 -25.23 18.40 -19.89
CA THR A 543 -26.08 19.53 -19.46
C THR A 543 -25.26 20.57 -18.72
N PHE A 544 -25.70 21.83 -18.79
CA PHE A 544 -25.08 22.99 -18.13
C PHE A 544 -26.12 24.10 -17.92
N GLN A 545 -25.83 25.06 -17.03
CA GLN A 545 -26.68 26.25 -16.85
C GLN A 545 -26.69 27.16 -18.08
N ALA A 546 -25.52 27.35 -18.69
CA ALA A 546 -25.33 28.07 -19.93
C ALA A 546 -24.01 27.63 -20.57
N HIS A 547 -23.86 27.84 -21.88
CA HIS A 547 -22.60 27.62 -22.56
C HIS A 547 -22.17 28.78 -23.45
N THR A 548 -20.88 28.83 -23.74
CA THR A 548 -20.29 29.67 -24.77
C THR A 548 -19.46 28.80 -25.71
N GLY A 549 -19.49 29.10 -27.01
CA GLY A 549 -18.74 28.36 -28.02
C GLY A 549 -19.35 26.99 -28.35
N LYS A 550 -18.68 26.28 -29.27
CA LYS A 550 -18.98 24.91 -29.72
C LYS A 550 -17.68 24.12 -29.79
N PHE A 551 -17.76 22.79 -29.77
CA PHE A 551 -16.58 21.95 -30.02
C PHE A 551 -16.03 22.27 -31.43
N LYS A 552 -14.70 22.43 -31.54
CA LYS A 552 -14.04 22.69 -32.83
C LYS A 552 -14.09 21.46 -33.73
N GLN A 553 -14.09 20.27 -33.13
CA GLN A 553 -14.22 18.99 -33.81
C GLN A 553 -15.10 18.04 -33.01
N VAL A 554 -15.86 17.21 -33.71
CA VAL A 554 -16.63 16.11 -33.13
C VAL A 554 -16.23 14.84 -33.85
N THR A 555 -15.85 13.80 -33.11
CA THR A 555 -15.30 12.55 -33.67
C THR A 555 -15.97 11.33 -33.04
N GLY A 556 -15.90 10.18 -33.72
CA GLY A 556 -16.49 8.93 -33.24
C GLY A 556 -17.99 8.78 -33.51
N LEU A 557 -18.57 9.68 -34.32
CA LEU A 557 -19.93 9.56 -34.82
C LEU A 557 -19.95 8.88 -36.20
N PRO A 558 -20.89 7.96 -36.46
CA PRO A 558 -21.14 7.42 -37.80
C PRO A 558 -21.63 8.50 -38.77
N HIS A 559 -21.58 8.21 -40.07
CA HIS A 559 -22.13 9.09 -41.10
C HIS A 559 -23.61 9.45 -40.81
N GLY A 560 -23.98 10.71 -41.04
CA GLY A 560 -25.30 11.28 -40.74
C GLY A 560 -25.47 11.76 -39.29
N TRP A 561 -24.69 11.26 -38.34
CA TRP A 561 -24.81 11.70 -36.95
C TRP A 561 -23.99 12.96 -36.66
N HIS A 562 -24.58 13.86 -35.88
CA HIS A 562 -23.94 15.08 -35.42
C HIS A 562 -24.39 15.41 -33.98
N VAL A 563 -23.87 16.51 -33.42
CA VAL A 563 -24.33 17.03 -32.13
C VAL A 563 -25.11 18.31 -32.31
N HIS A 564 -26.23 18.42 -31.61
CA HIS A 564 -27.07 19.60 -31.54
C HIS A 564 -26.80 20.35 -30.22
N TYR A 565 -26.76 21.68 -30.28
CA TYR A 565 -26.46 22.54 -29.14
C TYR A 565 -27.70 23.35 -28.78
N THR A 566 -28.11 23.30 -27.52
CA THR A 566 -29.15 24.17 -26.95
C THR A 566 -28.55 25.04 -25.86
N LYS A 567 -29.32 26.02 -25.36
CA LYS A 567 -28.91 26.88 -24.24
C LYS A 567 -28.43 26.09 -23.01
N HIS A 568 -28.94 24.86 -22.81
CA HIS A 568 -28.72 24.07 -21.60
C HIS A 568 -28.15 22.67 -21.83
N ALA A 569 -27.92 22.24 -23.08
CA ALA A 569 -27.47 20.88 -23.36
C ALA A 569 -26.72 20.73 -24.69
N VAL A 570 -25.97 19.62 -24.79
CA VAL A 570 -25.51 19.05 -26.06
C VAL A 570 -26.11 17.65 -26.21
N SER A 571 -26.78 17.41 -27.33
CA SER A 571 -27.46 16.14 -27.61
C SER A 571 -27.04 15.54 -28.95
N LEU A 572 -27.23 14.23 -29.11
CA LEU A 572 -27.08 13.55 -30.39
C LEU A 572 -28.23 13.88 -31.33
N ALA A 573 -27.91 14.09 -32.60
CA ALA A 573 -28.86 14.30 -33.68
C ALA A 573 -28.46 13.43 -34.90
N LYS A 574 -29.45 12.93 -35.63
CA LYS A 574 -29.27 12.16 -36.86
C LYS A 574 -29.86 12.91 -38.05
#